data_AF-A0A9J8DKK3-F1
#
_entry.id   AF-A0A9J8DKK3-F1
#
_cell.length_a   1.000
_cell.length_b   1.000
_cell.length_c   1.000
_cell.angle_alpha   90.00
_cell.angle_beta   90.00
_cell.angle_gamma   90.00
#
_symmetry.space_group_name_H-M   'P 1'
#
loop_
_entity.id
_entity.type
_entity.pdbx_description
1 polymer ?
#
loop_
_entity_poly.entity_id
_entity_poly.type
_entity_poly.pdbx_seq_one_letter_code
_entity_poly.pdbx_strand_id
1 'polypeptide(L)'
;MATTIESGNAGAGNKKKHLGIPEAIFVEDVDAFMKLPGNDTADAVLRKLDEQYQKYKYMELNLAQKKLRLKSQIPQIKQTLEILRHMQKKKDTTDLMETHFLLADNVYCKASVPPTDKVCLWLGANVMLEYDIDEAQALLEKNLATASRNLDSLEEDLDFLRDQFTTTEVNMARVYNWDVKRRSKDNLLKSAERP
;
A
#
# COMPACT_ATOMS: atom_id res chain seq x y z
N MET A 1 13.43 -2.39 -10.94
CA MET A 1 13.56 -2.67 -9.50
C MET A 1 12.38 -3.52 -9.04
N ALA A 2 12.48 -4.84 -9.14
CA ALA A 2 11.52 -5.77 -8.55
C ALA A 2 12.19 -6.41 -7.33
N THR A 3 11.85 -5.95 -6.14
CA THR A 3 12.23 -6.62 -4.89
C THR A 3 11.49 -7.95 -4.81
N THR A 4 12.23 -9.05 -4.90
CA THR A 4 11.84 -10.39 -4.50
C THR A 4 11.35 -10.38 -3.05
N ILE A 5 10.10 -10.78 -2.83
CA ILE A 5 9.52 -10.96 -1.50
C ILE A 5 9.90 -12.37 -1.04
N GLU A 6 10.87 -12.45 -0.13
CA GLU A 6 11.24 -13.69 0.55
C GLU A 6 10.07 -14.16 1.42
N SER A 7 9.72 -15.44 1.27
CA SER A 7 8.77 -16.14 2.14
C SER A 7 9.53 -16.76 3.31
N GLY A 8 9.31 -16.23 4.52
CA GLY A 8 9.81 -16.73 5.80
C GLY A 8 8.66 -17.02 6.77
N ASN A 9 8.83 -18.09 7.55
CA ASN A 9 7.82 -19.03 8.07
C ASN A 9 7.02 -18.61 9.32
N ALA A 10 5.79 -19.14 9.39
CA ALA A 10 4.84 -19.43 10.48
C ALA A 10 4.93 -18.75 11.86
N GLY A 11 3.83 -18.04 12.19
CA GLY A 11 3.30 -17.86 13.55
C GLY A 11 1.76 -17.83 13.49
N ALA A 12 1.11 -18.84 14.06
CA ALA A 12 -0.35 -18.96 14.11
C ALA A 12 -0.96 -17.88 15.02
N GLY A 13 -1.81 -17.01 14.47
CA GLY A 13 -2.54 -16.00 15.24
C GLY A 13 -3.43 -15.13 14.37
N ASN A 14 -4.67 -15.61 14.16
CA ASN A 14 -5.79 -14.97 13.47
C ASN A 14 -5.53 -14.44 12.05
N LYS A 15 -6.39 -14.82 11.10
CA LYS A 15 -6.39 -14.29 9.73
C LYS A 15 -6.60 -12.78 9.75
N LYS A 16 -5.52 -12.00 9.85
CA LYS A 16 -5.56 -10.54 9.70
C LYS A 16 -5.79 -10.25 8.23
N LYS A 17 -7.06 -10.00 7.87
CA LYS A 17 -7.49 -9.66 6.49
C LYS A 17 -6.74 -8.45 5.92
N HIS A 18 -6.26 -7.56 6.78
CA HIS A 18 -5.56 -6.34 6.42
C HIS A 18 -4.17 -6.35 7.06
N LEU A 19 -3.13 -6.02 6.28
CA LEU A 19 -1.67 -6.17 6.48
C LEU A 19 -1.06 -5.90 7.89
N GLY A 20 -1.61 -6.48 8.94
CA GLY A 20 -1.27 -6.17 10.32
C GLY A 20 -1.85 -4.86 10.87
N ILE A 21 -2.78 -4.19 10.15
CA ILE A 21 -3.40 -2.93 10.61
C ILE A 21 -4.19 -3.22 11.90
N PRO A 22 -3.86 -2.55 13.04
CA PRO A 22 -4.67 -2.66 14.25
C PRO A 22 -6.09 -2.18 14.00
N GLU A 23 -7.08 -2.88 14.54
CA GLU A 23 -8.48 -2.48 14.46
C GLU A 23 -8.79 -1.49 15.59
N ALA A 24 -9.37 -0.34 15.23
CA ALA A 24 -9.88 0.65 16.14
C ALA A 24 -11.22 0.18 16.70
N ILE A 25 -11.28 0.02 18.03
CA ILE A 25 -12.52 -0.34 18.71
C ILE A 25 -13.36 0.92 18.88
N PHE A 26 -14.57 0.93 18.33
CA PHE A 26 -15.50 2.04 18.53
C PHE A 26 -16.01 2.08 19.97
N VAL A 27 -15.92 3.24 20.62
CA VAL A 27 -16.37 3.43 22.01
C VAL A 27 -17.77 4.05 21.99
N GLU A 28 -18.79 3.21 22.13
CA GLU A 28 -20.19 3.64 22.23
C GLU A 28 -20.49 4.36 23.55
N ASP A 29 -20.17 3.71 24.68
CA ASP A 29 -20.34 4.28 26.02
C ASP A 29 -18.98 4.68 26.61
N VAL A 30 -18.71 5.99 26.56
CA VAL A 30 -17.48 6.59 27.09
C VAL A 30 -17.41 6.46 28.61
N ASP A 31 -18.54 6.51 29.31
CA ASP A 31 -18.58 6.39 30.77
C ASP A 31 -18.21 4.97 31.22
N ALA A 32 -18.70 3.95 30.52
CA ALA A 32 -18.30 2.56 30.77
C ALA A 32 -16.83 2.31 30.39
N PHE A 33 -16.38 2.91 29.29
CA PHE A 33 -14.99 2.78 28.83
C PHE A 33 -13.98 3.42 29.79
N MET A 34 -14.30 4.60 30.34
CA MET A 34 -13.44 5.28 31.32
C MET A 34 -13.40 4.58 32.68
N LYS A 35 -14.36 3.68 32.99
CA LYS A 35 -14.37 2.86 34.21
C LYS A 35 -13.51 1.59 34.09
N LEU A 36 -13.00 1.27 32.91
CA LEU A 36 -12.14 0.09 32.72
C LEU A 36 -10.75 0.29 33.37
N PRO A 37 -10.15 -0.77 33.93
CA PRO A 37 -8.83 -0.70 34.53
C PRO A 37 -7.79 -0.28 33.49
N GLY A 38 -7.05 0.81 33.77
CA GLY A 38 -6.03 1.38 32.88
C GLY A 38 -6.46 2.63 32.09
N ASN A 39 -7.68 3.14 32.32
CA ASN A 39 -8.21 4.39 31.79
C ASN A 39 -8.35 5.47 32.90
N ASP A 40 -7.33 5.60 33.74
CA ASP A 40 -7.41 6.39 34.99
C ASP A 40 -7.62 7.90 34.78
N THR A 41 -7.15 8.44 33.65
CA THR A 41 -7.33 9.86 33.29
C THR A 41 -7.67 10.03 31.82
N ALA A 42 -8.50 11.03 31.52
CA ALA A 42 -8.85 11.39 30.14
C ALA A 42 -7.61 11.74 29.31
N ASP A 43 -6.63 12.45 29.90
CA ASP A 43 -5.36 12.76 29.26
C ASP A 43 -4.57 11.49 28.86
N ALA A 44 -4.51 10.47 29.72
CA ALA A 44 -3.83 9.21 29.38
C ALA A 44 -4.52 8.46 28.24
N VAL A 45 -5.85 8.48 28.20
CA VAL A 45 -6.65 7.86 27.12
C VAL A 45 -6.48 8.63 25.81
N LEU A 46 -6.56 9.96 25.84
CA LEU A 46 -6.33 10.81 24.66
C LEU A 46 -4.92 10.62 24.10
N ARG A 47 -3.90 10.48 24.97
CA ARG A 47 -2.54 10.19 24.53
C ARG A 47 -2.41 8.82 23.87
N LYS A 48 -3.05 7.78 24.41
CA LYS A 48 -3.08 6.44 23.77
C LYS A 48 -3.76 6.48 22.39
N LEU A 49 -4.86 7.21 22.27
CA LEU A 49 -5.58 7.37 21.00
C LEU A 49 -4.76 8.18 19.98
N ASP A 50 -4.06 9.23 20.42
CA ASP A 50 -3.14 9.98 19.55
C ASP A 50 -1.97 9.10 19.08
N GLU A 51 -1.37 8.29 19.96
CA GLU A 51 -0.35 7.31 19.57
C GLU A 51 -0.86 6.29 18.53
N GLN A 52 -2.12 5.83 18.64
CA GLN A 52 -2.74 4.98 17.62
C GLN A 52 -2.97 5.74 16.30
N TYR A 53 -3.44 6.98 16.38
CA TYR A 53 -3.64 7.84 15.21
C TYR A 53 -2.33 8.08 14.45
N GLN A 54 -1.23 8.37 15.15
CA GLN A 54 0.09 8.54 14.52
C GLN A 54 0.57 7.25 13.84
N LYS A 55 0.29 6.07 14.43
CA LYS A 55 0.60 4.78 13.80
C LYS A 55 -0.18 4.60 12.51
N TYR A 56 -1.48 4.89 12.48
CA TYR A 56 -2.28 4.82 11.25
C TYR A 56 -1.75 5.78 10.18
N LYS A 57 -1.37 7.00 10.54
CA LYS A 57 -0.76 7.97 9.63
C LYS A 57 0.56 7.50 9.02
N TYR A 58 1.40 6.87 9.82
CA TYR A 58 2.61 6.26 9.31
C TYR A 58 2.31 5.10 8.34
N MET A 59 1.33 4.25 8.68
CA MET A 59 0.92 3.15 7.80
C MET A 59 0.33 3.64 6.48
N GLU A 60 -0.49 4.69 6.51
CA GLU A 60 -1.12 5.29 5.32
C GLU A 60 -0.06 5.80 4.35
N LEU A 61 0.92 6.54 4.86
CA LEU A 61 2.02 7.05 4.05
C LEU A 61 2.76 5.91 3.32
N ASN A 62 3.06 4.83 4.05
CA ASN A 62 3.76 3.67 3.48
C ASN A 62 2.92 2.94 2.43
N LEU A 63 1.62 2.73 2.68
CA LEU A 63 0.73 2.08 1.73
C LEU A 63 0.50 2.96 0.50
N ALA A 64 0.29 4.26 0.67
CA ALA A 64 0.13 5.21 -0.43
C ALA A 64 1.36 5.28 -1.35
N GLN A 65 2.58 5.26 -0.78
CA GLN A 65 3.81 5.19 -1.57
C GLN A 65 3.92 3.89 -2.37
N LYS A 66 3.58 2.74 -1.76
CA LYS A 66 3.54 1.45 -2.45
C LYS A 66 2.51 1.44 -3.58
N LYS A 67 1.33 2.03 -3.35
CA LYS A 67 0.28 2.21 -4.38
C LYS A 67 0.80 2.97 -5.58
N LEU A 68 1.47 4.10 -5.34
CA LEU A 68 2.00 4.96 -6.39
C LEU A 68 3.04 4.22 -7.25
N ARG A 69 3.92 3.45 -6.62
CA ARG A 69 4.91 2.60 -7.31
C ARG A 69 4.25 1.53 -8.16
N LEU A 70 3.23 0.84 -7.66
CA LEU A 70 2.51 -0.17 -8.45
C LEU A 70 1.75 0.47 -9.62
N LYS A 71 1.13 1.64 -9.41
CA LYS A 71 0.44 2.39 -10.47
C LYS A 71 1.36 2.86 -11.59
N SER A 72 2.62 3.18 -11.30
CA SER A 72 3.60 3.51 -12.35
C SER A 72 4.19 2.27 -13.03
N GLN A 73 4.35 1.16 -12.29
CA GLN A 73 4.95 -0.07 -12.81
C GLN A 73 4.01 -0.87 -13.73
N ILE A 74 2.71 -0.94 -13.41
CA ILE A 74 1.75 -1.74 -14.19
C ILE A 74 1.68 -1.31 -15.68
N PRO A 75 1.59 -0.01 -16.02
CA PRO A 75 1.63 0.44 -17.40
C PRO A 75 2.92 0.07 -18.12
N GLN A 76 4.07 0.14 -17.44
CA GLN A 76 5.37 -0.24 -18.00
C GLN A 76 5.38 -1.73 -18.36
N ILE A 77 4.91 -2.61 -17.46
CA ILE A 77 4.82 -4.06 -17.73
C ILE A 77 3.86 -4.33 -18.91
N LYS A 78 2.72 -3.63 -18.98
CA LYS A 78 1.77 -3.76 -20.10
C LYS A 78 2.39 -3.36 -21.43
N GLN A 79 3.15 -2.26 -21.46
CA GLN A 79 3.85 -1.81 -22.65
C GLN A 79 4.93 -2.82 -23.09
N THR A 80 5.69 -3.38 -22.15
CA THR A 80 6.68 -4.44 -22.46
C THR A 80 6.01 -5.68 -23.04
N LEU A 81 4.86 -6.10 -22.51
CA LEU A 81 4.08 -7.22 -23.05
C LEU A 81 3.56 -6.94 -24.47
N GLU A 82 3.14 -5.71 -24.75
CA GLU A 82 2.70 -5.32 -26.09
C GLU A 82 3.85 -5.38 -27.10
N ILE A 83 5.04 -4.91 -26.71
CA ILE A 83 6.26 -5.02 -27.53
C ILE A 83 6.60 -6.50 -27.80
N LEU A 84 6.56 -7.35 -26.77
CA LEU A 84 6.80 -8.79 -26.93
C LEU A 84 5.81 -9.44 -27.88
N ARG A 85 4.52 -9.13 -27.77
CA ARG A 85 3.49 -9.62 -28.70
C ARG A 85 3.72 -9.11 -30.13
N HIS A 86 4.22 -7.89 -30.29
CA HIS A 86 4.58 -7.38 -31.61
C HIS A 86 5.79 -8.12 -32.20
N MET A 87 6.82 -8.38 -31.39
CA MET A 87 8.00 -9.15 -31.80
C MET A 87 7.62 -10.60 -32.14
N GLN A 88 6.76 -11.23 -31.34
CA GLN A 88 6.26 -12.59 -31.58
C GLN A 88 5.52 -12.70 -32.90
N LYS A 89 4.65 -11.74 -33.26
CA LYS A 89 3.94 -11.73 -34.55
C LYS A 89 4.89 -11.57 -35.74
N LYS A 90 5.97 -10.82 -35.57
CA LYS A 90 6.98 -10.61 -36.62
C LYS A 90 7.99 -11.74 -36.73
N LYS A 91 8.05 -12.65 -35.75
CA LYS A 91 8.92 -13.83 -35.79
C LYS A 91 8.67 -14.70 -37.02
N ASP A 92 7.39 -14.85 -37.41
CA ASP A 92 7.00 -15.67 -38.55
C ASP A 92 7.08 -14.91 -39.90
N THR A 93 7.46 -13.63 -39.86
CA THR A 93 7.61 -12.79 -41.06
C THR A 93 9.10 -12.58 -41.35
N THR A 94 9.51 -12.68 -42.60
CA THR A 94 10.90 -12.40 -43.02
C THR A 94 11.23 -10.89 -43.03
N ASP A 95 10.27 -10.05 -42.64
CA ASP A 95 10.38 -8.59 -42.73
C ASP A 95 11.24 -8.02 -41.61
N LEU A 96 12.23 -7.22 -42.00
CA LEU A 96 13.06 -6.45 -41.07
C LEU A 96 12.20 -5.42 -40.33
N MET A 97 12.30 -5.39 -39.00
CA MET A 97 11.62 -4.37 -38.20
C MET A 97 12.49 -3.12 -38.12
N GLU A 98 12.08 -2.05 -38.79
CA GLU A 98 12.66 -0.72 -38.54
C GLU A 98 12.19 -0.21 -37.16
N THR A 99 13.14 0.13 -36.30
CA THR A 99 12.89 0.70 -34.97
C THR A 99 13.90 1.80 -34.65
N HIS A 100 13.55 2.65 -33.69
CA HIS A 100 14.43 3.66 -33.15
C HIS A 100 14.95 3.20 -31.78
N PHE A 101 16.20 2.76 -31.72
CA PHE A 101 16.84 2.38 -30.45
C PHE A 101 17.22 3.61 -29.65
N LEU A 102 16.87 3.59 -28.36
CA LEU A 102 17.27 4.59 -27.39
C LEU A 102 18.73 4.31 -26.98
N LEU A 103 19.63 5.24 -27.31
CA LEU A 103 21.05 5.21 -26.92
C LEU A 103 21.29 5.97 -25.61
N ALA A 104 20.62 7.12 -25.48
CA ALA A 104 20.61 7.97 -24.31
C ALA A 104 19.29 8.74 -24.26
N ASP A 105 19.05 9.48 -23.18
CA ASP A 105 17.87 10.33 -23.05
C ASP A 105 17.80 11.32 -24.22
N ASN A 106 16.71 11.23 -25.00
CA ASN A 106 16.46 12.01 -26.22
C ASN A 106 17.40 11.71 -27.42
N VAL A 107 18.23 10.66 -27.35
CA VAL A 107 19.11 10.25 -28.45
C VAL A 107 18.67 8.89 -28.98
N TYR A 108 18.20 8.88 -30.23
CA TYR A 108 17.68 7.69 -30.90
C TYR A 108 18.48 7.37 -32.15
N CYS A 109 18.71 6.08 -32.40
CA CYS A 109 19.33 5.59 -33.63
C CYS A 109 18.34 4.73 -34.42
N LYS A 110 18.20 5.00 -35.72
CA LYS A 110 17.39 4.16 -36.61
C LYS A 110 18.14 2.85 -36.87
N ALA A 111 17.50 1.72 -36.62
CA ALA A 111 18.06 0.40 -36.89
C ALA A 111 17.01 -0.55 -37.47
N SER A 112 17.49 -1.52 -38.23
CA SER A 112 16.68 -2.61 -38.76
C SER A 112 16.99 -3.88 -37.98
N VAL A 113 15.99 -4.42 -37.29
CA VAL A 113 16.12 -5.59 -36.41
C VAL A 113 15.59 -6.82 -37.15
N PRO A 114 16.41 -7.86 -37.34
CA PRO A 114 15.95 -9.15 -37.84
C PRO A 114 14.96 -9.82 -36.87
N PRO A 115 14.05 -10.67 -37.36
CA PRO A 115 13.25 -11.54 -36.51
C PRO A 115 14.14 -12.30 -35.52
N THR A 116 13.83 -12.18 -34.23
CA THR A 116 14.65 -12.73 -33.14
C THR A 116 13.76 -13.53 -32.20
N ASP A 117 14.27 -14.65 -31.69
CA ASP A 117 13.52 -15.57 -30.82
C ASP A 117 13.69 -15.28 -29.33
N LYS A 118 14.70 -14.49 -28.99
CA LYS A 118 15.19 -14.28 -27.63
C LYS A 118 15.16 -12.81 -27.26
N VAL A 119 14.93 -12.54 -25.98
CA VAL A 119 14.91 -11.21 -25.39
C VAL A 119 15.69 -11.21 -24.08
N CYS A 120 16.35 -10.10 -23.76
CA CYS A 120 17.04 -9.94 -22.49
C CYS A 120 16.19 -9.15 -21.51
N LEU A 121 15.88 -9.74 -20.36
CA LEU A 121 15.12 -9.10 -19.29
C LEU A 121 16.04 -8.75 -18.12
N TRP A 122 15.86 -7.54 -17.59
CA TRP A 122 16.55 -7.09 -16.38
C TRP A 122 15.73 -7.45 -15.14
N LEU A 123 16.20 -8.41 -14.35
CA LEU A 123 15.50 -8.87 -13.13
C LEU A 123 15.78 -7.99 -11.91
N GLY A 124 16.85 -7.19 -11.97
CA GLY A 124 17.34 -6.39 -10.84
C GLY A 124 18.63 -6.94 -10.26
N ALA A 125 19.14 -6.31 -9.20
CA ALA A 125 20.40 -6.69 -8.54
C ALA A 125 21.60 -6.85 -9.50
N ASN A 126 21.65 -6.05 -10.57
CA ASN A 126 22.65 -6.14 -11.65
C ASN A 126 22.64 -7.45 -12.44
N VAL A 127 21.49 -8.12 -12.49
CA VAL A 127 21.29 -9.38 -13.20
C VAL A 127 20.37 -9.19 -14.41
N MET A 128 20.87 -9.62 -15.57
CA MET A 128 20.14 -9.73 -16.83
C MET A 128 20.13 -11.20 -17.25
N LEU A 129 18.97 -11.73 -17.65
CA LEU A 129 18.88 -13.05 -18.27
C LEU A 129 18.23 -12.97 -19.63
N GLU A 130 18.68 -13.85 -20.51
CA GLU A 130 18.09 -14.12 -21.80
C GLU A 130 16.94 -15.12 -21.63
N TYR A 131 15.82 -14.83 -22.27
CA TYR A 131 14.61 -15.65 -22.27
C TYR A 131 14.12 -15.80 -23.71
N ASP A 132 13.51 -16.93 -24.01
CA ASP A 132 12.70 -17.03 -25.23
C ASP A 132 11.47 -16.13 -25.11
N ILE A 133 10.95 -15.63 -26.25
CA ILE A 133 9.80 -14.69 -26.26
C ILE A 133 8.60 -15.24 -25.47
N ASP A 134 8.32 -16.54 -25.59
CA ASP A 134 7.18 -17.18 -24.93
C ASP A 134 7.37 -17.24 -23.39
N GLU A 135 8.60 -17.53 -22.94
CA GLU A 135 8.96 -17.53 -21.51
C GLU A 135 8.91 -16.12 -20.92
N ALA A 136 9.44 -15.13 -21.65
CA ALA A 136 9.40 -13.73 -21.27
C ALA A 136 7.96 -13.22 -21.15
N GLN A 137 7.08 -13.60 -22.08
CA GLN A 137 5.66 -13.26 -22.01
C GLN A 137 5.00 -13.90 -20.79
N ALA A 138 5.19 -15.19 -20.57
CA ALA A 138 4.62 -15.89 -19.41
C ALA A 138 5.09 -15.28 -18.07
N LEU A 139 6.38 -14.92 -17.97
CA LEU A 139 6.95 -14.27 -16.81
C LEU A 139 6.32 -12.89 -16.56
N LEU A 140 6.20 -12.07 -17.60
CA LEU A 140 5.62 -10.73 -17.48
C LEU A 140 4.11 -10.76 -17.22
N GLU A 141 3.37 -11.73 -17.78
CA GLU A 141 1.94 -11.92 -17.49
C GLU A 141 1.74 -12.33 -16.02
N LYS A 142 2.57 -13.24 -15.49
CA LYS A 142 2.57 -13.60 -14.07
C LYS A 142 2.90 -12.40 -13.17
N ASN A 143 3.89 -11.61 -13.55
CA ASN A 143 4.27 -10.40 -12.82
C ASN A 143 3.15 -9.34 -12.86
N LEU A 144 2.49 -9.17 -14.00
CA LEU A 144 1.34 -8.26 -14.14
C LEU A 144 0.17 -8.71 -13.27
N ALA A 145 -0.18 -10.00 -13.27
CA ALA A 145 -1.24 -10.53 -12.45
C ALA A 145 -0.96 -10.33 -10.95
N THR A 146 0.30 -10.59 -10.53
CA THR A 146 0.75 -10.37 -9.15
C THR A 146 0.71 -8.89 -8.78
N ALA A 147 1.22 -8.01 -9.63
CA ALA A 147 1.22 -6.57 -9.39
C ALA A 147 -0.20 -5.99 -9.33
N SER A 148 -1.11 -6.46 -10.18
CA SER A 148 -2.52 -6.05 -10.18
C SER A 148 -3.23 -6.50 -8.92
N ARG A 149 -3.10 -7.79 -8.55
CA ARG A 149 -3.67 -8.32 -7.30
C ARG A 149 -3.13 -7.59 -6.05
N ASN A 150 -1.85 -7.27 -6.04
CA ASN A 150 -1.22 -6.51 -4.96
C ASN A 150 -1.74 -5.07 -4.91
N LEU A 151 -2.04 -4.46 -6.06
CA LEU A 151 -2.67 -3.15 -6.10
C LEU A 151 -4.06 -3.21 -5.49
N ASP A 152 -4.90 -4.15 -5.92
CA ASP A 152 -6.28 -4.30 -5.43
C ASP A 152 -6.31 -4.52 -3.91
N SER A 153 -5.50 -5.47 -3.41
CA SER A 153 -5.39 -5.76 -1.97
C SER A 153 -4.95 -4.53 -1.16
N LEU A 154 -4.07 -3.71 -1.76
CA LEU A 154 -3.57 -2.50 -1.10
C LEU A 154 -4.58 -1.35 -1.14
N GLU A 155 -5.46 -1.31 -2.14
CA GLU A 155 -6.60 -0.38 -2.15
C GLU A 155 -7.60 -0.75 -1.04
N GLU A 156 -7.93 -2.03 -0.88
CA GLU A 156 -8.77 -2.50 0.24
C GLU A 156 -8.19 -2.14 1.61
N ASP A 157 -6.87 -2.31 1.80
CA ASP A 157 -6.20 -1.96 3.05
C ASP A 157 -6.19 -0.45 3.33
N LEU A 158 -6.05 0.38 2.30
CA LEU A 158 -6.13 1.83 2.44
C LEU A 158 -7.54 2.28 2.84
N ASP A 159 -8.56 1.65 2.28
CA ASP A 159 -9.95 1.94 2.65
C ASP A 159 -10.24 1.47 4.09
N PHE A 160 -9.78 0.28 4.48
CA PHE A 160 -9.87 -0.17 5.87
C PHE A 160 -9.16 0.80 6.83
N LEU A 161 -7.98 1.30 6.45
CA LEU A 161 -7.22 2.25 7.26
C LEU A 161 -7.94 3.59 7.44
N ARG A 162 -8.65 4.07 6.40
CA ARG A 162 -9.50 5.27 6.48
C ARG A 162 -10.66 5.09 7.48
N ASP A 163 -11.26 3.91 7.53
CA ASP A 163 -12.29 3.60 8.51
C ASP A 163 -11.71 3.59 9.94
N GLN A 164 -10.49 3.06 10.10
CA GLN A 164 -9.80 3.07 11.41
C GLN A 164 -9.48 4.50 11.87
N PHE A 165 -9.04 5.35 10.95
CA PHE A 165 -8.83 6.78 11.22
C PHE A 165 -10.10 7.45 11.73
N THR A 166 -11.19 7.33 10.98
CA THR A 166 -12.48 7.94 11.32
C THR A 166 -12.96 7.46 12.69
N THR A 167 -12.83 6.17 12.97
CA THR A 167 -13.23 5.58 14.25
C THR A 167 -12.39 6.13 15.40
N THR A 168 -11.07 6.21 15.25
CA THR A 168 -10.17 6.77 16.27
C THR A 168 -10.42 8.27 16.49
N GLU A 169 -10.64 9.05 15.44
CA GLU A 169 -10.97 10.48 15.55
C GLU A 169 -12.27 10.73 16.31
N VAL A 170 -13.31 9.94 16.00
CA VAL A 170 -14.59 10.01 16.71
C VAL A 170 -14.41 9.63 18.19
N ASN A 171 -13.64 8.59 18.48
CA ASN A 171 -13.32 8.21 19.86
C ASN A 171 -12.55 9.32 20.60
N MET A 172 -11.57 9.96 19.97
CA MET A 172 -10.83 11.09 20.56
C MET A 172 -11.77 12.26 20.89
N ALA A 173 -12.64 12.64 19.94
CA ALA A 173 -13.62 13.71 20.15
C ALA A 173 -14.61 13.38 21.29
N ARG A 174 -15.04 12.12 21.38
CA ARG A 174 -15.93 11.63 22.45
C ARG A 174 -15.29 11.71 23.82
N VAL A 175 -14.05 11.23 23.97
CA VAL A 175 -13.30 11.30 25.23
C VAL A 175 -13.03 12.76 25.63
N TYR A 176 -12.69 13.62 24.67
CA TYR A 176 -12.50 15.05 24.92
C TYR A 176 -13.79 15.71 25.42
N ASN A 177 -14.92 15.46 24.74
CA ASN A 177 -16.23 16.00 25.15
C ASN A 177 -16.66 15.50 26.54
N TRP A 178 -16.36 14.24 26.87
CA TRP A 178 -16.60 13.69 28.19
C TRP A 178 -15.78 14.41 29.27
N ASP A 179 -14.49 14.65 29.03
CA ASP A 179 -13.63 15.34 29.99
C ASP A 179 -14.06 16.80 30.20
N VAL A 180 -14.44 17.50 29.14
CA VAL A 180 -14.99 18.86 29.22
C VAL A 180 -16.27 18.89 30.07
N LYS A 181 -17.21 17.94 29.84
CA LYS A 181 -18.44 17.83 30.65
C LYS A 181 -18.14 17.56 32.11
N ARG A 182 -17.16 16.71 32.42
CA ARG A 182 -16.73 16.43 33.79
C ARG A 182 -16.14 17.67 34.46
N ARG A 183 -15.19 18.35 33.81
CA ARG A 183 -14.58 19.58 34.34
C ARG A 183 -15.60 20.71 34.55
N SER A 184 -16.57 20.85 33.64
CA SER A 184 -17.66 21.82 33.79
C SER A 184 -18.53 21.52 35.01
N LYS A 185 -18.93 20.26 35.23
CA LYS A 185 -19.68 19.85 36.43
C LYS A 185 -18.89 20.11 37.71
N ASP A 186 -17.62 19.74 37.75
CA ASP A 186 -16.75 19.97 38.92
C ASP A 186 -16.59 21.47 39.23
N ASN A 187 -16.48 22.31 38.20
CA ASN A 187 -16.41 23.75 38.36
C ASN A 187 -17.73 24.36 38.85
N LEU A 188 -18.89 23.86 38.36
CA LEU A 188 -20.21 24.27 38.87
C LEU A 188 -20.36 23.93 40.36
N LEU A 189 -20.00 22.71 40.76
CA LEU A 189 -20.06 22.28 42.16
C LEU A 189 -19.17 23.17 43.05
N LYS A 190 -17.94 23.45 42.63
CA LYS A 190 -17.02 24.36 43.33
C LYS A 190 -17.50 25.81 43.38
N SER A 191 -18.33 26.24 42.44
CA SER A 191 -18.92 27.59 42.46
C SER A 191 -20.15 27.68 43.37
N ALA A 192 -20.89 26.59 43.54
CA ALA A 192 -22.04 26.50 44.45
C ALA A 192 -21.63 26.36 45.93
N GLU A 193 -20.40 25.87 46.19
CA GLU A 193 -19.83 25.73 47.53
C GLU A 193 -19.04 26.97 48.01
N ARG A 194 -18.91 28.02 47.18
CA ARG A 194 -18.32 29.29 47.63
C ARG A 194 -19.42 30.20 48.23
N PRO A 195 -19.33 30.59 49.51
CA PRO A 195 -20.27 31.49 50.16
C PRO A 195 -20.17 32.93 49.65
#